data_AF-A0A1D2QG74-F1
#
_entry.id   AF-A0A1D2QG74-F1
#
_cell.length_a   1.000
_cell.length_b   1.000
_cell.length_c   1.000
_cell.angle_alpha   90.00
_cell.angle_beta   90.00
_cell.angle_gamma   90.00
#
_symmetry.space_group_name_H-M   'P 1'
#
loop_
_entity.id
_entity.type
_entity.pdbx_description
1 polymer ?
#
loop_
_entity_poly.entity_id
_entity_poly.type
_entity_poly.pdbx_seq_one_letter_code
_entity_poly.pdbx_strand_id
1 'polypeptide(L)'
;KVGKRGRKHGLGIMGISQRPADVKKDFITQANWLVWHRLTWENDTKVVSRIVGSEYGEEVPNLNAGEAFVQTDWTDSGIRRVQFNRKRTFDAGATPGLDDFERPELKSVSDALMEDLEGITELQEQEHDRIAELESRLERKQERIAELENELQTARDVSNAARKMANALAHGDLGGPEEFEERLREKNERIRELRERVEELENEQTELRSFGEWNRDIEDIGEPESRDDHDDYDDFESVESDTPTDAHGTDTAEPDGSTVESPESSEPTDETATAGKTWGANGSDSEGRESQDDKGSIAAYQRALRERGRRLGGAVSNDSVSETASLVELANADPVAVRIDAARRESLCNEDHTWDIVETLATDGPMTVHEIAAAVTASVEQIQSLLTELRNRSLVTRNDDRQYGLDRREMISIITDPDERAHHSELHSQWRD
;
A
#
# COMPACT_ATOMS: atom_id res chain seq x y z
N LYS A 1 -1.31 12.66 7.53
CA LYS A 1 -1.13 11.19 7.69
C LYS A 1 0.25 10.75 7.17
N VAL A 2 0.58 11.02 5.91
CA VAL A 2 1.89 10.68 5.33
C VAL A 2 3.06 11.32 6.08
N GLY A 3 3.03 12.63 6.40
CA GLY A 3 4.11 13.27 7.18
C GLY A 3 4.45 12.61 8.53
N LYS A 4 3.47 11.99 9.21
CA LYS A 4 3.68 11.32 10.52
C LYS A 4 4.12 9.85 10.40
N ARG A 5 3.69 9.14 9.34
CA ARG A 5 3.82 7.66 9.25
C ARG A 5 4.51 7.16 7.97
N GLY A 6 4.75 8.03 6.99
CA GLY A 6 5.27 7.67 5.67
C GLY A 6 6.63 6.99 5.72
N ARG A 7 7.51 7.42 6.65
CA ARG A 7 8.82 6.79 6.88
C ARG A 7 8.74 5.29 7.13
N LYS A 8 7.68 4.78 7.76
CA LYS A 8 7.50 3.33 8.01
C LYS A 8 7.20 2.52 6.75
N HIS A 9 6.77 3.20 5.69
CA HIS A 9 6.33 2.60 4.43
C HIS A 9 7.19 3.04 3.24
N GLY A 10 8.34 3.70 3.49
CA GLY A 10 9.18 4.25 2.42
C GLY A 10 8.54 5.41 1.64
N LEU A 11 7.50 6.06 2.18
CA LEU A 11 6.78 7.14 1.51
C LEU A 11 7.28 8.50 1.99
N GLY A 12 7.90 9.25 1.08
CA GLY A 12 8.23 10.68 1.24
C GLY A 12 7.11 11.57 0.72
N ILE A 13 7.01 12.79 1.27
CA ILE A 13 6.12 13.83 0.74
C ILE A 13 6.90 15.12 0.56
N MET A 14 6.69 15.78 -0.58
CA MET A 14 7.22 17.10 -0.88
C MET A 14 6.03 18.06 -1.03
N GLY A 15 6.04 19.14 -0.26
CA GLY A 15 5.07 20.22 -0.38
C GLY A 15 5.73 21.43 -1.03
N ILE A 16 5.11 21.98 -2.07
CA ILE A 16 5.56 23.21 -2.73
C ILE A 16 4.42 24.22 -2.61
N SER A 17 4.70 25.40 -2.04
CA SER A 17 3.74 26.49 -1.92
C SER A 17 4.43 27.82 -2.17
N GLN A 18 3.71 28.75 -2.81
CA GLN A 18 4.12 30.15 -2.92
C GLN A 18 3.76 30.96 -1.65
N ARG A 19 2.86 30.43 -0.82
CA ARG A 19 2.31 31.05 0.39
C ARG A 19 2.56 30.15 1.58
N PRO A 20 3.71 30.27 2.26
CA PRO A 20 3.97 29.48 3.46
C PRO A 20 2.99 29.77 4.61
N ALA A 21 2.40 30.97 4.67
CA ALA A 21 1.39 31.28 5.68
C ALA A 21 0.11 30.42 5.57
N ASP A 22 -0.21 29.94 4.36
CA ASP A 22 -1.37 29.07 4.11
C ASP A 22 -1.06 27.58 4.39
N VAL A 23 0.21 27.25 4.63
CA VAL A 23 0.64 25.89 4.93
C VAL A 23 0.40 25.59 6.40
N LYS A 24 -0.29 24.47 6.68
CA LYS A 24 -0.53 24.03 8.06
C LYS A 24 0.78 23.89 8.83
N LYS A 25 0.84 24.50 10.02
CA LYS A 25 2.00 24.44 10.92
C LYS A 25 2.54 23.02 11.11
N ASP A 26 1.64 22.04 11.30
CA ASP A 26 1.99 20.63 11.47
C ASP A 26 2.78 20.02 10.31
N PHE A 27 2.59 20.54 9.10
CA PHE A 27 3.33 20.09 7.93
C PHE A 27 4.76 20.65 7.95
N ILE A 28 4.90 21.94 8.27
CA ILE A 28 6.20 22.61 8.37
C ILE A 28 7.04 22.01 9.49
N THR A 29 6.43 21.73 10.66
CA THR A 29 7.15 21.17 11.81
C THR A 29 7.55 19.70 11.63
N GLN A 30 6.89 18.96 10.73
CA GLN A 30 7.25 17.58 10.40
C GLN A 30 8.23 17.49 9.22
N ALA A 31 8.54 18.60 8.56
CA ALA A 31 9.44 18.61 7.42
C ALA A 31 10.90 18.48 7.89
N ASN A 32 11.58 17.44 7.44
CA ASN A 32 13.01 17.27 7.66
C ASN A 32 13.83 18.31 6.86
N TRP A 33 13.32 18.69 5.69
CA TRP A 33 13.98 19.61 4.75
C TRP A 33 13.07 20.82 4.54
N LEU A 34 13.62 22.01 4.72
CA LEU A 34 12.93 23.27 4.42
C LEU A 34 13.76 24.07 3.41
N VAL A 35 13.13 24.48 2.32
CA VAL A 35 13.76 25.26 1.25
C VAL A 35 12.97 26.55 1.08
N TRP A 36 13.59 27.67 1.43
CA TRP A 36 12.99 29.00 1.37
C TRP A 36 13.59 29.79 0.22
N HIS A 37 12.83 29.88 -0.88
CA HIS A 37 13.14 30.80 -1.97
C HIS A 37 12.68 32.23 -1.62
N ARG A 38 12.93 33.17 -2.54
CA ARG A 38 12.54 34.58 -2.35
C ARG A 38 11.05 34.74 -2.02
N LEU A 39 10.77 35.35 -0.88
CA LEU A 39 9.44 35.75 -0.43
C LEU A 39 9.44 37.24 -0.11
N THR A 40 8.47 37.99 -0.63
CA THR A 40 8.44 39.46 -0.49
C THR A 40 7.25 39.96 0.33
N TRP A 41 6.32 39.08 0.70
CA TRP A 41 5.13 39.45 1.46
C TRP A 41 5.37 39.32 2.96
N GLU A 42 5.00 40.35 3.71
CA GLU A 42 5.29 40.45 5.15
C GLU A 42 4.74 39.26 5.97
N ASN A 43 3.55 38.75 5.61
CA ASN A 43 2.98 37.59 6.30
C ASN A 43 3.84 36.33 6.10
N ASP A 44 4.39 36.15 4.90
CA ASP A 44 5.21 35.00 4.54
C ASP A 44 6.63 35.13 5.13
N THR A 45 7.22 36.33 5.13
CA THR A 45 8.54 36.57 5.75
C THR A 45 8.50 36.38 7.27
N LYS A 46 7.40 36.74 7.93
CA LYS A 46 7.18 36.46 9.36
C LYS A 46 7.18 34.96 9.67
N VAL A 47 6.64 34.13 8.78
CA VAL A 47 6.71 32.66 8.93
C VAL A 47 8.16 32.20 8.86
N VAL A 48 8.94 32.71 7.90
CA VAL A 48 10.38 32.43 7.83
C VAL A 48 11.10 32.85 9.11
N SER A 49 10.88 34.08 9.58
CA SER A 49 11.48 34.58 10.83
C SER A 49 11.18 33.68 12.02
N ARG A 50 9.94 33.15 12.10
CA ARG A 50 9.49 32.30 13.20
C ARG A 50 10.10 30.89 13.18
N ILE A 51 10.39 30.36 11.99
CA ILE A 51 10.88 28.98 11.82
C ILE A 51 12.41 28.93 11.78
N VAL A 52 13.02 29.89 11.09
CA VAL A 52 14.43 29.86 10.66
C VAL A 52 15.27 30.89 11.42
N GLY A 53 14.66 31.96 11.94
CA GLY A 53 15.33 33.04 12.64
C GLY A 53 15.09 34.40 11.98
N SER A 54 15.09 35.47 12.76
CA SER A 54 14.80 36.83 12.30
C SER A 54 15.76 37.28 11.20
N GLU A 55 17.06 36.94 11.29
CA GLU A 55 18.05 37.32 10.28
C GLU A 55 17.70 36.77 8.90
N TYR A 56 17.22 35.53 8.82
CA TYR A 56 16.84 34.91 7.55
C TYR A 56 15.53 35.47 7.02
N GLY A 57 14.58 35.86 7.88
CA GLY A 57 13.34 36.48 7.44
C GLY A 57 13.55 37.89 6.86
N GLU A 58 14.55 38.63 7.34
CA GLU A 58 14.97 39.91 6.77
C GLU A 58 15.75 39.75 5.46
N GLU A 59 16.54 38.67 5.32
CA GLU A 59 17.30 38.40 4.10
C GLU A 59 16.50 37.69 2.99
N VAL A 60 15.47 36.91 3.32
CA VAL A 60 14.72 36.11 2.34
C VAL A 60 14.15 36.93 1.16
N PRO A 61 13.72 38.20 1.31
CA PRO A 61 13.26 39.02 0.19
C PRO A 61 14.38 39.39 -0.78
N ASN A 62 15.63 39.34 -0.34
CA ASN A 62 16.82 39.75 -1.09
C ASN A 62 17.48 38.59 -1.85
N LEU A 63 16.90 37.39 -1.81
CA LEU A 63 17.40 36.24 -2.57
C LEU A 63 17.22 36.44 -4.08
N ASN A 64 18.23 36.06 -4.87
CA ASN A 64 18.13 36.09 -6.33
C ASN A 64 17.31 34.92 -6.88
N ALA A 65 16.97 34.98 -8.17
CA ALA A 65 16.28 33.87 -8.82
C ALA A 65 17.12 32.58 -8.77
N GLY A 66 16.54 31.53 -8.19
CA GLY A 66 17.21 30.24 -7.99
C GLY A 66 18.04 30.15 -6.70
N GLU A 67 18.19 31.23 -5.93
CA GLU A 67 18.77 31.13 -4.59
C GLU A 67 17.71 30.71 -3.57
N ALA A 68 18.13 29.97 -2.55
CA ALA A 68 17.29 29.58 -1.43
C ALA A 68 18.09 29.45 -0.13
N PHE A 69 17.42 29.63 1.00
CA PHE A 69 17.89 29.13 2.29
C PHE A 69 17.41 27.70 2.49
N VAL A 70 18.34 26.78 2.72
CA VAL A 70 18.08 25.35 2.90
C VAL A 70 18.43 24.96 4.33
N GLN A 71 17.44 24.43 5.04
CA GLN A 71 17.58 23.82 6.35
C GLN A 71 17.35 22.31 6.22
N THR A 72 18.22 21.55 6.84
CA THR A 72 18.22 20.08 6.83
C THR A 72 18.49 19.55 8.23
N ASP A 73 17.81 18.48 8.63
CA ASP A 73 17.89 17.92 9.98
C ASP A 73 19.19 17.14 10.29
N TRP A 74 20.03 16.84 9.31
CA TRP A 74 21.33 16.14 9.51
C TRP A 74 22.58 17.03 9.42
N THR A 75 22.43 18.34 9.19
CA THR A 75 23.58 19.24 9.07
C THR A 75 23.73 20.07 10.33
N ASP A 76 24.84 19.88 11.07
CA ASP A 76 25.17 20.67 12.27
C ASP A 76 25.38 22.17 11.97
N SER A 77 25.59 22.52 10.69
CA SER A 77 25.89 23.87 10.20
C SER A 77 24.68 24.82 10.12
N GLY A 78 23.49 24.39 10.56
CA GLY A 78 22.29 25.22 10.50
C GLY A 78 21.78 25.45 9.08
N ILE A 79 21.41 26.69 8.76
CA ILE A 79 20.79 27.08 7.48
C ILE A 79 21.84 27.52 6.47
N ARG A 80 21.75 27.04 5.23
CA ARG A 80 22.70 27.35 4.15
C ARG A 80 22.02 28.10 3.01
N ARG A 81 22.67 29.13 2.47
CA ARG A 81 22.27 29.75 1.20
C ARG A 81 22.81 28.92 0.04
N VAL A 82 21.95 28.45 -0.85
CA VAL A 82 22.28 27.56 -1.98
C VAL A 82 21.73 28.15 -3.28
N GLN A 83 22.48 28.03 -4.37
CA GLN A 83 22.03 28.32 -5.73
C GLN A 83 21.55 27.02 -6.39
N PHE A 84 20.27 26.94 -6.71
CA PHE A 84 19.70 25.83 -7.46
C PHE A 84 20.13 25.93 -8.93
N ASN A 85 20.57 24.80 -9.47
CA ASN A 85 20.86 24.67 -10.88
C ASN A 85 19.58 24.81 -11.71
N ARG A 86 19.69 25.45 -12.88
CA ARG A 86 18.57 25.46 -13.82
C ARG A 86 18.27 24.05 -14.27
N LYS A 87 16.97 23.73 -14.31
CA LYS A 87 16.46 22.47 -14.83
C LYS A 87 16.99 22.25 -16.25
N ARG A 88 17.58 21.07 -16.47
CA ARG A 88 18.00 20.58 -17.79
C ARG A 88 17.07 19.51 -18.35
N THR A 89 16.20 18.97 -17.50
CA THR A 89 15.21 17.95 -17.85
C THR A 89 13.95 18.58 -18.43
N PHE A 90 13.17 17.78 -19.14
CA PHE A 90 11.92 18.21 -19.75
C PHE A 90 10.89 18.70 -18.70
N ASP A 91 10.19 19.79 -19.00
CA ASP A 91 9.10 20.31 -18.17
C ASP A 91 7.74 20.13 -18.84
N ALA A 92 7.07 19.02 -18.51
CA ALA A 92 5.75 18.71 -19.04
C ALA A 92 4.65 19.69 -18.59
N GLY A 93 4.91 20.54 -17.58
CA GLY A 93 3.97 21.51 -17.05
C GLY A 93 4.32 22.97 -17.36
N ALA A 94 5.39 23.24 -18.11
CA ALA A 94 5.74 24.59 -18.52
C ALA A 94 4.70 25.12 -19.52
N THR A 95 4.05 26.24 -19.18
CA THR A 95 3.24 27.00 -20.14
C THR A 95 4.14 27.37 -21.33
N PRO A 96 3.79 26.97 -22.57
CA PRO A 96 4.65 27.23 -23.73
C PRO A 96 4.94 28.73 -23.86
N GLY A 97 6.23 29.08 -23.99
CA GLY A 97 6.65 30.41 -24.38
C GLY A 97 6.46 30.66 -25.88
N LEU A 98 6.89 31.82 -26.37
CA LEU A 98 6.90 32.17 -27.80
C LEU A 98 8.05 31.51 -28.59
N ASP A 99 8.91 30.73 -27.93
CA ASP A 99 9.96 29.97 -28.58
C ASP A 99 9.43 28.58 -28.99
N ASP A 100 9.79 28.15 -30.20
CA ASP A 100 9.46 26.82 -30.74
C ASP A 100 10.07 25.75 -29.84
N PHE A 101 9.20 25.03 -29.15
CA PHE A 101 9.57 24.02 -28.18
C PHE A 101 9.39 22.62 -28.79
N GLU A 102 10.48 21.88 -28.91
CA GLU A 102 10.43 20.45 -29.25
C GLU A 102 9.88 19.68 -28.05
N ARG A 103 8.59 19.37 -28.10
CA ARG A 103 7.97 18.42 -27.17
C ARG A 103 8.60 17.04 -27.45
N PRO A 104 9.38 16.45 -26.53
CA PRO A 104 9.86 15.09 -26.67
C PRO A 104 8.64 14.19 -26.79
N GLU A 105 8.75 13.15 -27.61
CA GLU A 105 7.72 12.13 -27.72
C GLU A 105 7.49 11.55 -26.32
N LEU A 106 6.31 11.81 -25.77
CA LEU A 106 5.88 11.17 -24.53
C LEU A 106 5.89 9.67 -24.82
N LYS A 107 6.71 8.92 -24.08
CA LYS A 107 6.59 7.46 -24.08
C LYS A 107 5.18 7.14 -23.61
N SER A 108 4.31 6.73 -24.54
CA SER A 108 3.01 6.19 -24.17
C SER A 108 3.24 5.00 -23.25
N VAL A 109 2.42 4.92 -22.20
CA VAL A 109 2.35 3.70 -21.40
C VAL A 109 2.04 2.58 -22.37
N SER A 110 2.91 1.57 -22.45
CA SER A 110 2.73 0.48 -23.40
C SER A 110 1.42 -0.24 -23.10
N ASP A 111 0.66 -0.57 -24.14
CA ASP A 111 -0.59 -1.34 -24.00
C ASP A 111 -0.36 -2.64 -23.22
N ALA A 112 0.83 -3.25 -23.34
CA ALA A 112 1.27 -4.39 -22.55
C ALA A 112 1.23 -4.15 -21.02
N LEU A 113 1.55 -2.94 -20.54
CA LEU A 113 1.48 -2.62 -19.10
C LEU A 113 0.03 -2.42 -18.64
N MET A 114 -0.86 -1.96 -19.52
CA MET A 114 -2.29 -1.89 -19.20
C MET A 114 -2.90 -3.29 -19.18
N GLU A 115 -2.54 -4.13 -20.16
CA GLU A 115 -2.94 -5.54 -20.23
C GLU A 115 -2.45 -6.32 -19.00
N ASP A 116 -1.20 -6.11 -18.57
CA ASP A 116 -0.67 -6.70 -17.33
C ASP A 116 -1.48 -6.26 -16.10
N LEU A 117 -1.87 -4.98 -16.03
CA LEU A 117 -2.63 -4.45 -14.89
C LEU A 117 -4.07 -4.97 -14.88
N GLU A 118 -4.71 -5.07 -16.05
CA GLU A 118 -6.01 -5.72 -16.22
C GLU A 118 -5.92 -7.20 -15.82
N GLY A 119 -4.90 -7.92 -16.29
CA GLY A 119 -4.66 -9.32 -15.92
C GLY A 119 -4.43 -9.54 -14.42
N ILE A 120 -3.69 -8.63 -13.75
CA ILE A 120 -3.53 -8.65 -12.29
C ILE A 120 -4.89 -8.49 -11.61
N THR A 121 -5.72 -7.58 -12.11
CA THR A 121 -7.05 -7.30 -11.55
C THR A 121 -7.97 -8.51 -11.70
N GLU A 122 -8.01 -9.14 -12.87
CA GLU A 122 -8.79 -10.36 -13.11
C GLU A 122 -8.34 -11.54 -12.24
N LEU A 123 -7.03 -11.71 -12.04
CA LEU A 123 -6.49 -12.74 -11.14
C LEU A 123 -6.94 -12.52 -9.69
N GLN A 124 -6.93 -11.27 -9.23
CA GLN A 124 -7.40 -10.95 -7.88
C GLN A 124 -8.90 -11.25 -7.73
N GLU A 125 -9.74 -10.92 -8.70
CA GLU A 125 -11.16 -11.28 -8.66
C GLU A 125 -11.37 -12.80 -8.60
N GLN A 126 -10.62 -13.57 -9.39
CA GLN A 126 -10.68 -15.04 -9.37
C GLN A 126 -10.25 -15.62 -8.01
N GLU A 127 -9.21 -15.06 -7.39
CA GLU A 127 -8.78 -15.46 -6.05
C GLU A 127 -9.86 -15.17 -5.01
N HIS A 128 -10.48 -14.00 -5.07
CA HIS A 128 -11.58 -13.63 -4.17
C HIS A 128 -12.79 -14.56 -4.32
N ASP A 129 -13.20 -14.87 -5.55
CA ASP A 129 -14.27 -15.84 -5.82
C ASP A 129 -13.93 -17.23 -5.27
N ARG A 130 -12.67 -17.66 -5.45
CA ARG A 130 -12.20 -18.95 -4.95
C ARG A 130 -12.20 -19.01 -3.43
N ILE A 131 -11.79 -17.93 -2.77
CA ILE A 131 -11.85 -17.82 -1.30
C ILE A 131 -13.29 -17.94 -0.84
N ALA A 132 -14.22 -17.18 -1.43
CA ALA A 132 -15.63 -17.23 -1.08
C ALA A 132 -16.24 -18.63 -1.26
N GLU A 133 -15.89 -19.35 -2.33
CA GLU A 133 -16.31 -20.74 -2.54
C GLU A 133 -15.76 -21.67 -1.45
N LEU A 134 -14.48 -21.51 -1.10
CA LEU A 134 -13.82 -22.33 -0.08
C LEU A 134 -14.41 -22.08 1.31
N GLU A 135 -14.70 -20.82 1.65
CA GLU A 135 -15.36 -20.43 2.90
C GLU A 135 -16.76 -21.07 3.00
N SER A 136 -17.59 -20.95 1.96
CA SER A 136 -18.92 -21.59 1.93
C SER A 136 -18.84 -23.12 2.05
N ARG A 137 -17.80 -23.73 1.48
CA ARG A 137 -17.59 -25.18 1.59
C ARG A 137 -17.13 -25.60 2.98
N LEU A 138 -16.33 -24.77 3.65
CA LEU A 138 -15.92 -24.99 5.04
C LEU A 138 -17.13 -24.87 5.98
N GLU A 139 -17.96 -23.85 5.80
CA GLU A 139 -19.18 -23.65 6.57
C GLU A 139 -20.11 -24.87 6.48
N ARG A 140 -20.43 -25.33 5.25
CA ARG A 140 -21.23 -26.55 5.03
C ARG A 140 -20.64 -27.80 5.67
N LYS A 141 -19.31 -27.92 5.67
CA LYS A 141 -18.63 -29.05 6.33
C LYS A 141 -18.72 -28.95 7.85
N GLN A 142 -18.56 -27.75 8.42
CA GLN A 142 -18.67 -27.53 9.86
C GLN A 142 -20.09 -27.81 10.36
N GLU A 143 -21.11 -27.35 9.62
CA GLU A 143 -22.51 -27.65 9.93
C GLU A 143 -22.76 -29.17 9.92
N ARG A 144 -22.26 -29.87 8.90
CA ARG A 144 -22.40 -31.34 8.82
C ARG A 144 -21.67 -32.06 9.95
N ILE A 145 -20.50 -31.57 10.36
CA ILE A 145 -19.77 -32.13 11.51
C ILE A 145 -20.59 -31.94 12.78
N ALA A 146 -21.14 -30.75 13.02
CA ALA A 146 -21.96 -30.47 14.19
C ALA A 146 -23.22 -31.36 14.25
N GLU A 147 -23.88 -31.59 13.12
CA GLU A 147 -25.00 -32.52 13.01
C GLU A 147 -24.59 -33.95 13.37
N LEU A 148 -23.50 -34.45 12.78
CA LEU A 148 -22.98 -35.79 13.05
C LEU A 148 -22.54 -35.97 14.51
N GLU A 149 -21.97 -34.93 15.12
CA GLU A 149 -21.60 -34.94 16.53
C GLU A 149 -22.83 -35.02 17.44
N ASN A 150 -23.90 -34.29 17.11
CA ASN A 150 -25.16 -34.35 17.83
C ASN A 150 -25.84 -35.73 17.71
N GLU A 151 -25.86 -36.31 16.50
CA GLU A 151 -26.35 -37.68 16.29
C GLU A 151 -25.55 -38.70 17.12
N LEU A 152 -24.22 -38.60 17.10
CA LEU A 152 -23.33 -39.47 17.86
C LEU A 152 -23.56 -39.33 19.37
N GLN A 153 -23.76 -38.10 19.85
CA GLN A 153 -24.04 -37.82 21.24
C GLN A 153 -25.39 -38.42 21.65
N THR A 154 -26.43 -38.21 20.84
CA THR A 154 -27.76 -38.80 21.06
C THR A 154 -27.70 -40.32 21.10
N ALA A 155 -26.96 -40.96 20.18
CA ALA A 155 -26.79 -42.41 20.16
C ALA A 155 -26.06 -42.93 21.42
N ARG A 156 -25.05 -42.20 21.91
CA ARG A 156 -24.35 -42.53 23.16
C ARG A 156 -25.28 -42.40 24.37
N ASP A 157 -26.11 -41.36 24.41
CA ASP A 157 -27.05 -41.13 25.50
C ASP A 157 -28.14 -42.20 25.55
N VAL A 158 -28.68 -42.61 24.41
CA VAL A 158 -29.60 -43.75 24.29
C VAL A 158 -28.92 -45.05 24.77
N SER A 159 -27.69 -45.31 24.34
CA SER A 159 -26.95 -46.49 24.80
C SER A 159 -26.70 -46.49 26.31
N ASN A 160 -26.40 -45.32 26.89
CA ASN A 160 -26.19 -45.17 28.33
C ASN A 160 -27.50 -45.36 29.12
N ALA A 161 -28.61 -44.81 28.62
CA ALA A 161 -29.94 -44.98 29.20
C ALA A 161 -30.37 -46.45 29.19
N ALA A 162 -30.19 -47.15 28.05
CA ALA A 162 -30.46 -48.57 27.94
C ALA A 162 -29.63 -49.41 28.93
N ARG A 163 -28.34 -49.07 29.11
CA ARG A 163 -27.45 -49.76 30.06
C ARG A 163 -27.87 -49.53 31.52
N LYS A 164 -28.29 -48.31 31.87
CA LYS A 164 -28.83 -47.99 33.20
C LYS A 164 -30.15 -48.74 33.47
N MET A 165 -31.04 -48.80 32.48
CA MET A 165 -32.31 -49.53 32.58
C MET A 165 -32.08 -51.04 32.74
N ALA A 166 -31.15 -51.62 31.96
CA ALA A 166 -30.77 -53.02 32.09
C ALA A 166 -30.18 -53.35 33.47
N ASN A 167 -29.32 -52.47 34.01
CA ASN A 167 -28.78 -52.63 35.35
C ASN A 167 -29.87 -52.52 36.44
N ALA A 168 -30.80 -51.57 36.32
CA ALA A 168 -31.91 -51.42 37.27
C ALA A 168 -32.84 -52.65 37.27
N LEU A 169 -33.15 -53.20 36.09
CA LEU A 169 -33.93 -54.44 35.94
C LEU A 169 -33.19 -55.66 36.51
N ALA A 170 -31.87 -55.74 36.31
CA ALA A 170 -31.05 -56.86 36.79
C ALA A 170 -30.85 -56.86 38.32
N HIS A 171 -30.86 -55.68 38.96
CA HIS A 171 -30.64 -55.55 40.42
C HIS A 171 -31.94 -55.44 41.24
N GLY A 172 -33.12 -55.49 40.60
CA GLY A 172 -34.41 -55.49 41.30
C GLY A 172 -34.74 -54.19 42.05
N ASP A 173 -34.14 -53.06 41.64
CA ASP A 173 -34.29 -51.74 42.30
C ASP A 173 -35.54 -50.96 41.83
N LEU A 174 -36.39 -51.58 41.02
CA LEU A 174 -37.70 -51.05 40.68
C LEU A 174 -38.70 -51.59 41.70
N GLY A 175 -38.91 -50.82 42.77
CA GLY A 175 -40.04 -50.99 43.68
C GLY A 175 -41.37 -50.98 42.92
N GLY A 176 -42.44 -51.42 43.59
CA GLY A 176 -43.77 -51.53 42.98
C GLY A 176 -44.25 -50.22 42.33
N PRO A 177 -45.26 -50.27 41.43
CA PRO A 177 -45.73 -49.13 40.65
C PRO A 177 -45.98 -47.85 41.47
N GLU A 178 -46.46 -48.01 42.70
CA GLU A 178 -46.76 -46.91 43.62
C GLU A 178 -45.50 -46.19 44.14
N GLU A 179 -44.42 -46.91 44.51
CA GLU A 179 -43.17 -46.31 44.99
C GLU A 179 -42.41 -45.59 43.86
N PHE A 180 -42.53 -46.10 42.64
CA PHE A 180 -41.97 -45.44 41.45
C PHE A 180 -42.70 -44.13 41.14
N GLU A 181 -44.03 -44.14 41.17
CA GLU A 181 -44.83 -42.92 40.98
C GLU A 181 -44.56 -41.86 42.05
N GLU A 182 -44.37 -42.26 43.30
CA GLU A 182 -44.06 -41.33 44.39
C GLU A 182 -42.69 -40.67 44.21
N ARG A 183 -41.64 -41.45 43.88
CA ARG A 183 -40.31 -40.92 43.53
C ARG A 183 -40.35 -40.02 42.28
N LEU A 184 -41.20 -40.34 41.30
CA LEU A 184 -41.36 -39.51 40.10
C LEU A 184 -42.00 -38.16 40.43
N ARG A 185 -43.02 -38.15 41.31
CA ARG A 185 -43.66 -36.92 41.79
C ARG A 185 -42.68 -36.06 42.59
N GLU A 186 -41.93 -36.65 43.51
CA GLU A 186 -40.92 -35.95 44.30
C GLU A 186 -39.84 -35.31 43.40
N LYS A 187 -39.36 -36.05 42.39
CA LYS A 187 -38.41 -35.50 41.42
C LYS A 187 -39.01 -34.41 40.54
N ASN A 188 -40.25 -34.55 40.10
CA ASN A 188 -40.94 -33.52 39.31
C ASN A 188 -41.18 -32.25 40.13
N GLU A 189 -41.41 -32.36 41.43
CA GLU A 189 -41.47 -31.22 42.35
C GLU A 189 -40.10 -30.55 42.46
N ARG A 190 -39.04 -31.34 42.66
CA ARG A 190 -37.66 -30.84 42.74
C ARG A 190 -37.21 -30.15 41.45
N ILE A 191 -37.62 -30.66 40.29
CA ILE A 191 -37.35 -30.03 38.98
C ILE A 191 -38.05 -28.67 38.89
N ARG A 192 -39.27 -28.55 39.40
CA ARG A 192 -40.00 -27.27 39.40
C ARG A 192 -39.31 -26.24 40.29
N GLU A 193 -38.96 -26.63 41.51
CA GLU A 193 -38.22 -25.80 42.47
C GLU A 193 -36.87 -25.32 41.89
N LEU A 194 -36.12 -26.22 41.24
CA LEU A 194 -34.85 -25.86 40.61
C LEU A 194 -35.01 -24.91 39.42
N ARG A 195 -36.08 -25.06 38.63
CA ARG A 195 -36.37 -24.16 37.51
C ARG A 195 -36.73 -22.75 38.01
N GLU A 196 -37.55 -22.67 39.04
CA GLU A 196 -37.90 -21.40 39.69
C GLU A 196 -36.64 -20.71 40.26
N ARG A 197 -35.74 -21.48 40.88
CA ARG A 197 -34.47 -20.94 41.38
C ARG A 197 -33.53 -20.47 40.28
N VAL A 198 -33.51 -21.13 39.13
CA VAL A 198 -32.71 -20.68 37.96
C VAL A 198 -33.28 -19.38 37.41
N GLU A 199 -34.60 -19.27 37.27
CA GLU A 199 -35.26 -18.05 36.81
C GLU A 199 -35.01 -16.87 37.77
N GLU A 200 -35.05 -17.10 39.08
CA GLU A 200 -34.70 -16.11 40.09
C GLU A 200 -33.24 -15.64 39.96
N LEU A 201 -32.30 -16.57 39.77
CA LEU A 201 -30.88 -16.25 39.58
C LEU A 201 -30.60 -15.52 38.25
N GLU A 202 -31.32 -15.85 37.17
CA GLU A 202 -31.22 -15.15 35.88
C GLU A 202 -31.75 -13.72 35.98
N ASN A 203 -32.84 -13.51 36.73
CA ASN A 203 -33.38 -12.18 37.04
C ASN A 203 -32.39 -11.37 37.89
N GLU A 204 -31.81 -11.96 38.94
CA GLU A 204 -30.79 -11.33 39.78
C GLU A 204 -29.55 -10.94 38.95
N GLN A 205 -29.12 -11.80 38.02
CA GLN A 205 -28.00 -11.49 37.12
C GLN A 205 -28.31 -10.35 36.16
N THR A 206 -29.57 -10.22 35.74
CA THR A 206 -30.04 -9.14 34.86
C THR A 206 -30.11 -7.81 35.61
N GLU A 207 -30.59 -7.80 36.86
CA GLU A 207 -30.59 -6.61 37.73
C GLU A 207 -29.16 -6.15 38.07
N LEU A 208 -28.24 -7.08 38.33
CA LEU A 208 -26.84 -6.74 38.57
C LEU A 208 -26.15 -6.16 37.34
N ARG A 209 -26.48 -6.65 36.13
CA ARG A 209 -25.97 -6.07 34.88
C ARG A 209 -26.51 -4.67 34.62
N SER A 210 -27.80 -4.44 34.82
CA SER A 210 -28.41 -3.11 34.64
C SER A 210 -27.91 -2.11 35.68
N PHE A 211 -27.67 -2.54 36.92
CA PHE A 211 -27.02 -1.71 37.94
C PHE A 211 -25.57 -1.34 37.59
N GLY A 212 -24.82 -2.28 37.00
CA GLY A 212 -23.46 -2.04 36.50
C GLY A 212 -23.41 -1.12 35.28
N GLU A 213 -24.45 -1.09 34.46
CA GLU A 213 -24.62 -0.14 33.36
C GLU A 213 -24.97 1.27 33.88
N TRP A 214 -25.89 1.37 34.85
CA TRP A 214 -26.25 2.65 35.48
C TRP A 214 -25.09 3.34 36.21
N ASN A 215 -24.20 2.57 36.87
CA ASN A 215 -22.98 3.13 37.48
C ASN A 215 -21.97 3.63 36.44
N ARG A 216 -21.93 3.02 35.25
CA ARG A 216 -21.04 3.46 34.16
C ARG A 216 -21.50 4.79 33.57
N ASP A 217 -22.81 5.03 33.53
CA ASP A 217 -23.39 6.30 33.08
C ASP A 217 -23.21 7.44 34.10
N ILE A 218 -23.00 7.14 35.39
CA ILE A 218 -22.72 8.14 36.44
C ILE A 218 -21.25 8.58 36.45
N GLU A 219 -20.30 7.72 36.07
CA GLU A 219 -18.88 8.09 35.95
C GLU A 219 -18.60 9.04 34.77
N ASP A 220 -19.52 9.17 33.80
CA ASP A 220 -19.40 10.07 32.64
C ASP A 220 -19.98 11.50 32.88
N ILE A 221 -20.51 11.78 34.08
CA ILE A 221 -21.18 13.06 34.44
C ILE A 221 -20.36 13.90 35.44
N GLY A 222 -19.07 13.62 35.63
CA GLY A 222 -18.35 14.08 36.82
C GLY A 222 -16.93 14.65 36.69
N GLU A 223 -16.63 15.55 35.75
CA GLU A 223 -15.51 16.51 35.93
C GLU A 223 -15.88 17.93 35.45
N PRO A 224 -15.94 18.93 36.36
CA PRO A 224 -16.05 20.35 36.00
C PRO A 224 -14.65 20.98 35.85
N GLU A 225 -14.30 21.46 34.65
CA GLU A 225 -13.18 22.39 34.49
C GLU A 225 -13.58 23.81 34.92
N SER A 226 -12.86 24.30 35.91
CA SER A 226 -12.86 25.65 36.48
C SER A 226 -12.53 26.74 35.46
N ARG A 227 -13.33 27.81 35.43
CA ARG A 227 -13.01 29.13 34.89
C ARG A 227 -13.48 30.20 35.87
N ASP A 228 -12.53 30.98 36.38
CA ASP A 228 -12.60 32.35 36.92
C ASP A 228 -11.23 32.96 36.52
N ASP A 229 -10.99 34.23 36.18
CA ASP A 229 -11.80 35.44 35.97
C ASP A 229 -10.83 36.49 35.38
N HIS A 230 -11.28 37.38 34.50
CA HIS A 230 -11.18 38.84 34.71
C HIS A 230 -11.72 39.70 33.53
N ASP A 231 -12.60 40.63 33.93
CA ASP A 231 -12.86 41.99 33.42
C ASP A 231 -13.53 42.19 32.05
N ASP A 232 -14.47 43.12 31.84
CA ASP A 232 -15.37 43.93 32.68
C ASP A 232 -16.20 44.77 31.69
N TYR A 233 -17.48 45.04 32.00
CA TYR A 233 -18.38 46.12 31.52
C TYR A 233 -18.46 46.43 29.98
N ASP A 234 -19.62 46.59 29.34
CA ASP A 234 -20.75 47.39 29.76
C ASP A 234 -21.95 47.22 28.81
N ASP A 235 -23.14 47.33 29.40
CA ASP A 235 -24.28 48.16 28.93
C ASP A 235 -25.36 47.61 27.96
N PHE A 236 -26.56 47.61 28.56
CA PHE A 236 -27.90 47.93 28.04
C PHE A 236 -28.83 46.86 27.43
N GLU A 237 -29.76 46.39 28.29
CA GLU A 237 -31.24 46.48 28.18
C GLU A 237 -31.87 46.46 26.76
N SER A 238 -32.96 45.73 26.44
CA SER A 238 -34.09 45.28 27.26
C SER A 238 -35.14 44.55 26.38
N VAL A 239 -35.82 43.54 26.96
CA VAL A 239 -37.30 43.38 27.02
C VAL A 239 -38.02 42.95 25.72
N GLU A 240 -38.45 41.67 25.63
CA GLU A 240 -39.82 41.13 25.91
C GLU A 240 -40.50 40.75 24.57
N SER A 241 -41.47 39.84 24.43
CA SER A 241 -42.17 38.89 25.30
C SER A 241 -42.96 37.90 24.41
N ASP A 242 -43.52 36.88 25.07
CA ASP A 242 -44.78 36.19 24.76
C ASP A 242 -44.87 35.08 23.68
N THR A 243 -44.80 33.84 24.18
CA THR A 243 -45.67 32.68 23.82
C THR A 243 -47.15 32.94 24.18
N PRO A 244 -48.19 32.14 23.81
CA PRO A 244 -48.22 30.75 23.28
C PRO A 244 -49.20 30.58 22.06
N THR A 245 -49.46 29.44 21.41
CA THR A 245 -50.32 28.31 21.84
C THR A 245 -50.60 27.37 20.63
N ASP A 246 -50.59 26.06 20.86
CA ASP A 246 -51.33 24.91 20.31
C ASP A 246 -51.84 24.75 18.85
N ALA A 247 -51.72 23.47 18.44
CA ALA A 247 -52.69 22.58 17.76
C ALA A 247 -52.75 22.47 16.21
N HIS A 248 -52.29 21.29 15.76
CA HIS A 248 -52.97 20.29 14.90
C HIS A 248 -53.69 20.69 13.60
N GLY A 249 -53.36 19.97 12.52
CA GLY A 249 -54.37 19.44 11.58
C GLY A 249 -54.24 19.78 10.10
N THR A 250 -53.59 18.87 9.36
CA THR A 250 -53.95 18.29 8.03
C THR A 250 -54.64 19.10 6.91
N ASP A 251 -54.06 18.90 5.72
CA ASP A 251 -54.67 18.60 4.40
C ASP A 251 -54.83 19.69 3.31
N THR A 252 -54.07 19.44 2.23
CA THR A 252 -54.36 19.52 0.77
C THR A 252 -55.19 20.66 0.17
N ALA A 253 -54.60 21.39 -0.79
CA ALA A 253 -55.13 21.63 -2.15
C ALA A 253 -54.11 22.42 -3.04
N GLU A 254 -53.86 21.94 -4.26
CA GLU A 254 -53.21 22.62 -5.41
C GLU A 254 -54.16 23.67 -6.06
N PRO A 255 -53.92 24.25 -7.28
CA PRO A 255 -52.71 24.81 -7.93
C PRO A 255 -52.93 26.25 -8.49
N ASP A 256 -51.86 26.99 -8.79
CA ASP A 256 -51.66 27.98 -9.89
C ASP A 256 -50.36 28.73 -9.56
N GLY A 257 -49.35 28.92 -10.41
CA GLY A 257 -49.38 29.42 -11.77
C GLY A 257 -48.58 30.73 -11.81
N SER A 258 -47.36 30.74 -12.36
CA SER A 258 -46.78 31.85 -13.15
C SER A 258 -45.25 31.75 -13.31
N THR A 259 -44.87 31.31 -14.51
CA THR A 259 -44.06 32.03 -15.54
C THR A 259 -42.70 32.70 -15.24
N VAL A 260 -41.85 32.55 -16.27
CA VAL A 260 -40.70 33.38 -16.75
C VAL A 260 -39.32 32.99 -16.16
N GLU A 261 -38.23 32.81 -16.91
CA GLU A 261 -37.86 32.53 -18.31
C GLU A 261 -36.34 32.23 -18.23
N SER A 262 -35.81 31.34 -19.07
CA SER A 262 -34.37 31.22 -19.35
C SER A 262 -34.18 31.30 -20.86
N PRO A 263 -33.14 31.98 -21.38
CA PRO A 263 -32.81 31.88 -22.79
C PRO A 263 -31.76 30.78 -23.05
N GLU A 264 -32.06 29.98 -24.06
CA GLU A 264 -31.21 29.00 -24.71
C GLU A 264 -30.33 29.63 -25.82
N SER A 265 -29.24 28.95 -26.18
CA SER A 265 -28.76 28.81 -27.57
C SER A 265 -27.82 27.58 -27.62
N SER A 266 -28.22 26.41 -28.14
CA SER A 266 -28.37 25.95 -29.53
C SER A 266 -27.07 25.63 -30.30
N GLU A 267 -26.87 24.34 -30.60
CA GLU A 267 -26.06 23.82 -31.72
C GLU A 267 -26.83 22.68 -32.43
N PRO A 268 -26.78 22.58 -33.77
CA PRO A 268 -27.42 21.51 -34.55
C PRO A 268 -26.44 20.46 -35.10
N THR A 269 -26.99 19.28 -35.35
CA THR A 269 -26.46 18.17 -36.16
C THR A 269 -26.67 18.43 -37.66
N ASP A 270 -25.73 18.07 -38.53
CA ASP A 270 -25.75 16.84 -39.36
C ASP A 270 -24.94 16.93 -40.69
N GLU A 271 -24.47 15.75 -41.09
CA GLU A 271 -23.77 15.24 -42.29
C GLU A 271 -23.59 16.05 -43.59
N THR A 272 -22.45 15.81 -44.26
CA THR A 272 -22.40 15.55 -45.73
C THR A 272 -21.10 14.87 -46.16
N ALA A 273 -21.25 13.83 -46.97
CA ALA A 273 -20.19 13.09 -47.66
C ALA A 273 -19.74 13.78 -48.96
N THR A 274 -18.48 13.57 -49.40
CA THR A 274 -18.15 13.14 -50.79
C THR A 274 -16.64 12.87 -51.02
N ALA A 275 -16.37 11.65 -51.49
CA ALA A 275 -15.44 11.24 -52.56
C ALA A 275 -13.93 11.60 -52.55
N GLY A 276 -13.11 10.57 -52.29
CA GLY A 276 -12.33 9.92 -53.35
C GLY A 276 -10.83 10.23 -53.47
N LYS A 277 -9.96 9.30 -53.04
CA LYS A 277 -9.00 8.61 -53.92
C LYS A 277 -8.23 7.48 -53.21
N THR A 278 -8.37 6.32 -53.83
CA THR A 278 -7.73 5.03 -53.65
C THR A 278 -6.27 5.02 -54.10
N TRP A 279 -5.39 4.35 -53.34
CA TRP A 279 -4.25 3.59 -53.86
C TRP A 279 -4.35 2.15 -53.33
N GLY A 280 -4.42 1.18 -54.25
CA GLY A 280 -4.49 -0.27 -54.00
C GLY A 280 -3.19 -0.82 -53.42
N ALA A 281 -3.23 -1.85 -52.59
CA ALA A 281 -3.50 -3.26 -52.91
C ALA A 281 -2.20 -4.05 -52.86
N ASN A 282 -2.06 -4.87 -51.82
CA ASN A 282 -1.72 -6.28 -51.96
C ASN A 282 -2.14 -7.00 -50.67
N GLY A 283 -3.39 -7.49 -50.70
CA GLY A 283 -3.78 -8.62 -49.87
C GLY A 283 -3.33 -9.90 -50.57
N SER A 284 -2.69 -10.78 -49.82
CA SER A 284 -2.80 -12.22 -50.03
C SER A 284 -3.44 -12.78 -48.78
N ASP A 285 -4.71 -13.16 -48.91
CA ASP A 285 -5.42 -13.97 -47.94
C ASP A 285 -4.68 -15.30 -47.72
N SER A 286 -4.43 -15.64 -46.47
CA SER A 286 -4.39 -17.03 -46.03
C SER A 286 -5.04 -17.11 -44.65
N GLU A 287 -6.30 -17.50 -44.69
CA GLU A 287 -7.00 -18.43 -43.79
C GLU A 287 -6.50 -18.56 -42.35
N GLY A 288 -7.44 -18.37 -41.43
CA GLY A 288 -7.27 -18.48 -39.99
C GLY A 288 -6.48 -19.70 -39.54
N ARG A 289 -5.51 -19.43 -38.68
CA ARG A 289 -4.97 -20.38 -37.71
C ARG A 289 -5.15 -19.75 -36.34
N GLU A 290 -6.03 -20.35 -35.54
CA GLU A 290 -5.99 -20.22 -34.08
C GLU A 290 -4.56 -20.53 -33.61
N SER A 291 -3.83 -19.52 -33.16
CA SER A 291 -2.49 -19.72 -32.60
C SER A 291 -2.60 -20.25 -31.18
N GLN A 292 -2.30 -21.53 -31.01
CA GLN A 292 -2.10 -22.22 -29.73
C GLN A 292 -0.86 -21.71 -28.95
N ASP A 293 -0.37 -20.50 -29.23
CA ASP A 293 0.99 -20.07 -28.88
C ASP A 293 1.11 -19.37 -27.51
N ASP A 294 0.02 -18.92 -26.88
CA ASP A 294 0.08 -18.31 -25.53
C ASP A 294 0.20 -19.34 -24.41
N LYS A 295 -0.40 -20.52 -24.59
CA LYS A 295 -0.11 -21.67 -23.72
C LYS A 295 1.29 -22.22 -23.97
N GLY A 296 1.84 -22.01 -25.17
CA GLY A 296 3.21 -22.32 -25.53
C GLY A 296 4.21 -21.47 -24.76
N SER A 297 3.97 -20.16 -24.64
CA SER A 297 4.83 -19.20 -23.96
C SER A 297 4.85 -19.39 -22.43
N ILE A 298 3.68 -19.50 -21.78
CA ILE A 298 3.62 -19.74 -20.32
C ILE A 298 4.11 -21.14 -19.98
N ALA A 299 3.78 -22.16 -20.78
CA ALA A 299 4.33 -23.49 -20.58
C ALA A 299 5.83 -23.54 -20.89
N ALA A 300 6.36 -22.73 -21.81
CA ALA A 300 7.79 -22.60 -22.09
C ALA A 300 8.52 -21.86 -20.97
N TYR A 301 7.94 -20.80 -20.41
CA TYR A 301 8.46 -20.07 -19.27
C TYR A 301 8.45 -20.93 -18.00
N GLN A 302 7.34 -21.62 -17.72
CA GLN A 302 7.27 -22.57 -16.60
C GLN A 302 8.13 -23.82 -16.84
N ARG A 303 8.33 -24.25 -18.09
CA ARG A 303 9.25 -25.33 -18.44
C ARG A 303 10.70 -24.86 -18.30
N ALA A 304 11.02 -23.61 -18.63
CA ALA A 304 12.32 -22.99 -18.40
C ALA A 304 12.60 -22.81 -16.91
N LEU A 305 11.62 -22.41 -16.10
CA LEU A 305 11.72 -22.35 -14.64
C LEU A 305 11.88 -23.74 -14.02
N ARG A 306 11.15 -24.74 -14.52
CA ARG A 306 11.24 -26.14 -14.06
C ARG A 306 12.50 -26.85 -14.57
N GLU A 307 13.01 -26.52 -15.76
CA GLU A 307 14.30 -26.97 -16.26
C GLU A 307 15.45 -26.28 -15.55
N ARG A 308 15.32 -24.99 -15.19
CA ARG A 308 16.25 -24.26 -14.32
C ARG A 308 16.26 -24.87 -12.92
N GLY A 309 15.10 -25.15 -12.33
CA GLY A 309 14.96 -25.89 -11.07
C GLY A 309 15.37 -27.36 -11.12
N ARG A 310 15.42 -28.01 -12.29
CA ARG A 310 15.94 -29.39 -12.47
C ARG A 310 17.43 -29.44 -12.81
N ARG A 311 17.97 -28.42 -13.49
CA ARG A 311 19.42 -28.24 -13.71
C ARG A 311 20.11 -27.81 -12.40
N LEU A 312 19.37 -27.13 -11.52
CA LEU A 312 19.74 -26.84 -10.14
C LEU A 312 19.40 -28.02 -9.24
N GLY A 313 20.25 -29.04 -9.28
CA GLY A 313 20.41 -29.91 -8.12
C GLY A 313 20.89 -29.08 -6.94
N GLY A 314 20.05 -28.95 -5.93
CA GLY A 314 20.36 -28.32 -4.65
C GLY A 314 19.86 -26.88 -4.56
N ALA A 315 18.71 -26.69 -3.91
CA ALA A 315 18.40 -25.43 -3.26
C ALA A 315 19.58 -25.10 -2.34
N VAL A 316 20.33 -24.04 -2.67
CA VAL A 316 21.27 -23.46 -1.71
C VAL A 316 20.38 -22.75 -0.70
N SER A 317 20.04 -23.47 0.36
CA SER A 317 19.52 -22.88 1.59
C SER A 317 20.44 -21.74 2.01
N ASN A 318 19.87 -20.71 2.63
CA ASN A 318 20.56 -19.57 3.27
C ASN A 318 21.61 -19.95 4.34
N ASP A 319 21.98 -21.23 4.44
CA ASP A 319 22.93 -21.77 5.39
C ASP A 319 24.20 -22.14 4.62
N SER A 320 25.21 -21.29 4.76
CA SER A 320 26.57 -21.32 4.16
C SER A 320 26.70 -20.88 2.70
N VAL A 321 26.99 -19.60 2.49
CA VAL A 321 27.81 -19.17 1.35
C VAL A 321 29.15 -19.89 1.48
N SER A 322 29.37 -20.96 0.72
CA SER A 322 30.67 -21.61 0.69
C SER A 322 31.68 -20.63 0.12
N GLU A 323 32.84 -20.43 0.77
CA GLU A 323 33.92 -19.58 0.27
C GLU A 323 34.37 -19.96 -1.15
N THR A 324 34.00 -21.16 -1.65
CA THR A 324 34.29 -21.67 -2.99
C THR A 324 33.23 -21.38 -4.05
N ALA A 325 32.13 -20.69 -3.73
CA ALA A 325 31.05 -20.43 -4.70
C ALA A 325 31.52 -19.65 -5.93
N SER A 326 31.13 -20.05 -7.13
CA SER A 326 31.52 -19.33 -8.35
C SER A 326 30.94 -17.90 -8.37
N LEU A 327 31.56 -16.97 -9.12
CA LEU A 327 30.99 -15.63 -9.28
C LEU A 327 29.60 -15.68 -9.94
N VAL A 328 29.37 -16.64 -10.82
CA VAL A 328 28.06 -16.90 -11.43
C VAL A 328 27.05 -17.34 -10.37
N GLU A 329 27.42 -18.24 -9.45
CA GLU A 329 26.56 -18.66 -8.35
C GLU A 329 26.22 -17.50 -7.41
N LEU A 330 27.22 -16.67 -7.06
CA LEU A 330 27.03 -15.49 -6.23
C LEU A 330 26.12 -14.45 -6.91
N ALA A 331 26.29 -14.21 -8.22
CA ALA A 331 25.46 -13.30 -8.98
C ALA A 331 24.00 -13.77 -9.09
N ASN A 332 23.78 -15.10 -9.09
CA ASN A 332 22.45 -15.71 -9.13
C ASN A 332 21.77 -15.82 -7.76
N ALA A 333 22.46 -15.52 -6.65
CA ALA A 333 21.83 -15.53 -5.33
C ALA A 333 20.78 -14.43 -5.22
N ASP A 334 19.62 -14.73 -4.64
CA ASP A 334 18.46 -13.83 -4.61
C ASP A 334 18.79 -12.38 -4.19
N PRO A 335 19.56 -12.12 -3.10
CA PRO A 335 19.86 -10.75 -2.67
C PRO A 335 20.77 -9.97 -3.65
N VAL A 336 21.57 -10.68 -4.43
CA VAL A 336 22.48 -10.11 -5.44
C VAL A 336 21.72 -9.91 -6.75
N ALA A 337 20.95 -10.91 -7.19
CA ALA A 337 20.11 -10.84 -8.38
C ALA A 337 19.10 -9.68 -8.31
N VAL A 338 18.50 -9.43 -7.14
CA VAL A 338 17.61 -8.27 -6.92
C VAL A 338 18.34 -6.93 -7.13
N ARG A 339 19.61 -6.81 -6.71
CA ARG A 339 20.40 -5.60 -6.93
C ARG A 339 20.84 -5.44 -8.39
N ILE A 340 21.12 -6.55 -9.08
CA ILE A 340 21.40 -6.56 -10.53
C ILE A 340 20.15 -6.09 -11.30
N ASP A 341 18.96 -6.57 -10.97
CA ASP A 341 17.73 -6.10 -11.61
C ASP A 341 17.44 -4.63 -11.29
N ALA A 342 17.73 -4.16 -10.08
CA ALA A 342 17.64 -2.74 -9.76
C ALA A 342 18.60 -1.89 -10.60
N ALA A 343 19.86 -2.33 -10.78
CA ALA A 343 20.83 -1.66 -11.64
C ALA A 343 20.36 -1.63 -13.10
N ARG A 344 19.77 -2.74 -13.58
CA ARG A 344 19.20 -2.84 -14.93
C ARG A 344 18.12 -1.78 -15.15
N ARG A 345 17.16 -1.66 -14.22
CA ARG A 345 16.02 -0.71 -14.32
C ARG A 345 16.46 0.75 -14.43
N GLU A 346 17.61 1.09 -13.86
CA GLU A 346 18.19 2.44 -13.93
C GLU A 346 19.18 2.60 -15.08
N SER A 347 19.51 1.51 -15.78
CA SER A 347 20.38 1.51 -16.95
C SER A 347 19.61 1.54 -18.26
N LEU A 348 20.33 1.78 -19.36
CA LEU A 348 19.83 1.63 -20.73
C LEU A 348 19.86 0.18 -21.24
N CYS A 349 20.24 -0.79 -20.40
CA CYS A 349 20.42 -2.19 -20.77
C CYS A 349 19.13 -3.01 -20.60
N ASN A 350 18.85 -3.91 -21.54
CA ASN A 350 17.72 -4.85 -21.43
C ASN A 350 18.11 -6.06 -20.56
N GLU A 351 17.15 -6.94 -20.25
CA GLU A 351 17.37 -8.08 -19.35
C GLU A 351 18.35 -9.10 -19.90
N ASP A 352 18.19 -9.50 -21.17
CA ASP A 352 19.05 -10.49 -21.83
C ASP A 352 20.51 -10.01 -21.84
N HIS A 353 20.76 -8.78 -22.31
CA HIS A 353 22.10 -8.21 -22.34
C HIS A 353 22.68 -8.00 -20.94
N THR A 354 21.84 -7.71 -19.94
CA THR A 354 22.31 -7.56 -18.56
C THR A 354 22.93 -8.84 -18.04
N TRP A 355 22.25 -9.97 -18.21
CA TRP A 355 22.76 -11.25 -17.75
C TRP A 355 23.92 -11.74 -18.61
N ASP A 356 23.92 -11.49 -19.92
CA ASP A 356 25.08 -11.77 -20.77
C ASP A 356 26.33 -11.03 -20.29
N ILE A 357 26.20 -9.74 -19.95
CA ILE A 357 27.30 -8.92 -19.42
C ILE A 357 27.76 -9.43 -18.06
N VAL A 358 26.83 -9.74 -17.15
CA VAL A 358 27.15 -10.24 -15.81
C VAL A 358 27.83 -11.62 -15.88
N GLU A 359 27.34 -12.53 -16.72
CA GLU A 359 27.93 -13.86 -16.92
C GLU A 359 29.31 -13.77 -17.56
N THR A 360 29.47 -12.90 -18.55
CA THR A 360 30.76 -12.61 -19.19
C THR A 360 31.75 -12.07 -18.15
N LEU A 361 31.35 -11.11 -17.31
CA LEU A 361 32.20 -10.57 -16.25
C LEU A 361 32.49 -11.59 -15.14
N ALA A 362 31.57 -12.49 -14.84
CA ALA A 362 31.75 -13.55 -13.86
C ALA A 362 32.72 -14.63 -14.33
N THR A 363 32.80 -14.86 -15.64
CA THR A 363 33.60 -15.93 -16.25
C THR A 363 34.97 -15.43 -16.68
N ASP A 364 35.02 -14.28 -17.38
CA ASP A 364 36.20 -13.77 -18.07
C ASP A 364 36.70 -12.43 -17.51
N GLY A 365 36.07 -11.91 -16.45
CA GLY A 365 36.46 -10.67 -15.79
C GLY A 365 37.84 -10.74 -15.09
N PRO A 366 38.52 -9.59 -14.90
CA PRO A 366 38.08 -8.23 -15.22
C PRO A 366 38.34 -7.83 -16.68
N MET A 367 37.39 -7.10 -17.30
CA MET A 367 37.41 -6.75 -18.73
C MET A 367 37.12 -5.26 -18.96
N THR A 368 37.71 -4.69 -20.00
CA THR A 368 37.34 -3.35 -20.48
C THR A 368 35.97 -3.36 -21.16
N VAL A 369 35.32 -2.20 -21.26
CA VAL A 369 34.04 -2.05 -21.98
C VAL A 369 34.10 -2.58 -23.41
N HIS A 370 35.24 -2.42 -24.09
CA HIS A 370 35.41 -2.88 -25.47
C HIS A 370 35.57 -4.40 -25.57
N GLU A 371 36.23 -5.01 -24.59
CA GLU A 371 36.33 -6.48 -24.51
C GLU A 371 34.96 -7.10 -24.21
N ILE A 372 34.16 -6.48 -23.33
CA ILE A 372 32.78 -6.91 -23.06
C ILE A 372 31.93 -6.77 -24.33
N ALA A 373 31.98 -5.62 -25.00
CA ALA A 373 31.24 -5.38 -26.25
C ALA A 373 31.64 -6.32 -27.40
N ALA A 374 32.83 -6.93 -27.35
CA ALA A 374 33.24 -7.95 -28.30
C ALA A 374 32.69 -9.34 -27.97
N ALA A 375 32.33 -9.59 -26.70
CA ALA A 375 31.81 -10.87 -26.21
C ALA A 375 30.27 -10.94 -26.21
N VAL A 376 29.58 -9.81 -26.06
CA VAL A 376 28.10 -9.75 -25.95
C VAL A 376 27.47 -8.90 -27.05
N THR A 377 26.19 -9.12 -27.35
CA THR A 377 25.44 -8.38 -28.39
C THR A 377 24.87 -7.04 -27.93
N ALA A 378 25.45 -6.43 -26.89
CA ALA A 378 25.01 -5.15 -26.33
C ALA A 378 25.83 -3.98 -26.89
N SER A 379 25.21 -2.80 -27.01
CA SER A 379 25.94 -1.62 -27.45
C SER A 379 26.91 -1.13 -26.35
N VAL A 380 27.98 -0.43 -26.75
CA VAL A 380 28.94 0.17 -25.81
C VAL A 380 28.25 1.11 -24.81
N GLU A 381 27.23 1.85 -25.24
CA GLU A 381 26.44 2.74 -24.40
C GLU A 381 25.61 1.97 -23.36
N GLN A 382 24.98 0.87 -23.75
CA GLN A 382 24.23 -0.01 -22.84
C GLN A 382 25.16 -0.62 -21.79
N ILE A 383 26.33 -1.11 -22.22
CA ILE A 383 27.34 -1.68 -21.32
C ILE A 383 27.85 -0.62 -20.34
N GLN A 384 28.18 0.59 -20.82
CA GLN A 384 28.65 1.67 -19.94
C GLN A 384 27.60 2.12 -18.94
N SER A 385 26.34 2.23 -19.37
CA SER A 385 25.23 2.58 -18.49
C SER A 385 25.03 1.52 -17.41
N LEU A 386 24.98 0.23 -17.78
CA LEU A 386 24.84 -0.87 -16.81
C LEU A 386 26.03 -0.96 -15.84
N LEU A 387 27.27 -0.88 -16.34
CA LEU A 387 28.47 -0.92 -15.50
C LEU A 387 28.54 0.25 -14.52
N THR A 388 28.00 1.40 -14.90
CA THR A 388 27.89 2.56 -14.00
C THR A 388 26.92 2.25 -12.87
N GLU A 389 25.75 1.71 -13.18
CA GLU A 389 24.75 1.36 -12.16
C GLU A 389 25.16 0.20 -11.25
N LEU A 390 25.82 -0.82 -11.80
CA LEU A 390 26.39 -1.92 -11.03
C LEU A 390 27.50 -1.43 -10.08
N ARG A 391 28.32 -0.47 -10.52
CA ARG A 391 29.35 0.13 -9.68
C ARG A 391 28.77 1.03 -8.59
N ASN A 392 27.71 1.80 -8.88
CA ASN A 392 27.01 2.62 -7.88
C ASN A 392 26.45 1.76 -6.74
N ARG A 393 26.14 0.49 -7.02
CA ARG A 393 25.63 -0.52 -6.09
C ARG A 393 26.72 -1.43 -5.52
N SER A 394 28.00 -1.08 -5.70
CA SER A 394 29.17 -1.84 -5.22
C SER A 394 29.29 -3.27 -5.78
N LEU A 395 28.52 -3.65 -6.80
CA LEU A 395 28.57 -5.00 -7.38
C LEU A 395 29.74 -5.18 -8.35
N VAL A 396 30.28 -4.09 -8.88
CA VAL A 396 31.39 -4.08 -9.84
C VAL A 396 32.45 -3.08 -9.38
N THR A 397 33.72 -3.46 -9.48
CA THR A 397 34.86 -2.58 -9.27
C THR A 397 35.52 -2.23 -10.61
N ARG A 398 36.20 -1.09 -10.66
CA ARG A 398 36.98 -0.65 -11.82
C ARG A 398 38.43 -0.44 -11.40
N ASN A 399 39.36 -1.11 -12.06
CA ASN A 399 40.80 -0.95 -11.81
C ASN A 399 41.39 0.26 -12.57
N ASP A 400 42.67 0.54 -12.33
CA ASP A 400 43.40 1.66 -12.95
C ASP A 400 43.47 1.53 -14.49
N ASP A 401 43.48 0.29 -15.00
CA ASP A 401 43.46 -0.05 -16.42
C ASP A 401 42.06 0.05 -17.06
N ARG A 402 41.08 0.57 -16.32
CA ARG A 402 39.67 0.74 -16.74
C ARG A 402 38.95 -0.57 -17.05
N GLN A 403 39.43 -1.68 -16.52
CA GLN A 403 38.76 -2.97 -16.55
C GLN A 403 37.77 -3.07 -15.39
N TYR A 404 36.65 -3.73 -15.66
CA TYR A 404 35.55 -3.93 -14.74
C TYR A 404 35.51 -5.40 -14.33
N GLY A 405 35.32 -5.66 -13.05
CA GLY A 405 35.16 -7.02 -12.51
C GLY A 405 34.12 -7.06 -11.39
N LEU A 406 33.43 -8.18 -11.24
CA LEU A 406 32.46 -8.37 -10.16
C LEU A 406 33.17 -8.37 -8.80
N ASP A 407 32.58 -7.68 -7.82
CA ASP A 407 33.10 -7.66 -6.46
C ASP A 407 32.59 -8.87 -5.68
N ARG A 408 33.45 -9.90 -5.62
CA ARG A 408 33.15 -11.12 -4.88
C ARG A 408 32.85 -10.86 -3.41
N ARG A 409 33.63 -9.98 -2.78
CA ARG A 409 33.54 -9.73 -1.35
C ARG A 409 32.22 -9.06 -1.03
N GLU A 410 31.83 -8.09 -1.85
CA GLU A 410 30.56 -7.39 -1.69
C GLU A 410 29.36 -8.32 -1.93
N MET A 411 29.40 -9.16 -2.97
CA MET A 411 28.33 -10.14 -3.21
C MET A 411 28.15 -11.12 -2.03
N ILE A 412 29.25 -11.57 -1.42
CA ILE A 412 29.18 -12.41 -0.20
C ILE A 412 28.60 -11.62 0.98
N SER A 413 29.00 -10.35 1.15
CA SER A 413 28.45 -9.45 2.18
C SER A 413 26.94 -9.32 2.04
N ILE A 414 26.47 -9.04 0.82
CA ILE A 414 25.07 -8.89 0.45
C ILE A 414 24.24 -10.15 0.76
N ILE A 415 24.80 -11.34 0.53
CA ILE A 415 24.09 -12.60 0.81
C ILE A 415 24.04 -12.89 2.31
N THR A 416 25.12 -12.57 3.02
CA THR A 416 25.26 -12.85 4.46
C THR A 416 24.47 -11.85 5.32
N ASP A 417 24.43 -10.59 4.90
CA ASP A 417 23.65 -9.52 5.54
C ASP A 417 22.84 -8.72 4.49
N PRO A 418 21.67 -9.22 4.10
CA PRO A 418 20.82 -8.57 3.11
C PRO A 418 20.19 -7.24 3.62
N ASP A 419 20.33 -6.93 4.92
CA ASP A 419 19.74 -5.76 5.59
C ASP A 419 20.64 -4.51 5.58
N GLU A 420 21.83 -4.55 4.96
CA GLU A 420 22.65 -3.35 4.62
C GLU A 420 21.99 -2.45 3.53
N ARG A 421 20.66 -2.32 3.55
CA ARG A 421 19.87 -1.36 2.75
C ARG A 421 20.07 0.11 3.17
N ALA A 422 21.08 0.42 3.99
CA ALA A 422 21.22 1.73 4.62
C ALA A 422 22.51 2.50 4.27
N HIS A 423 23.58 1.85 3.80
CA HIS A 423 24.91 2.51 3.81
C HIS A 423 25.44 2.94 2.44
N HIS A 424 24.91 2.43 1.33
CA HIS A 424 25.37 2.80 -0.01
C HIS A 424 24.18 3.19 -0.89
N SER A 425 23.51 4.30 -0.54
CA SER A 425 22.73 5.06 -1.51
C SER A 425 23.60 6.13 -2.14
N GLU A 426 23.27 6.52 -3.37
CA GLU A 426 23.97 7.50 -4.23
C GLU A 426 24.40 8.80 -3.52
N LEU A 427 23.75 9.14 -2.41
CA LEU A 427 24.14 10.19 -1.49
C LEU A 427 25.63 10.13 -1.15
N HIS A 428 26.21 8.97 -0.82
CA HIS A 428 27.61 8.90 -0.37
C HIS A 428 28.63 9.35 -1.46
N SER A 429 28.29 9.19 -2.74
CA SER A 429 29.14 9.62 -3.86
C SER A 429 29.14 11.14 -4.09
N GLN A 430 28.11 11.85 -3.65
CA GLN A 430 27.97 13.30 -3.83
C GLN A 430 28.71 14.13 -2.77
N TRP A 431 29.21 13.50 -1.69
CA TRP A 431 29.84 14.20 -0.56
C TRP A 431 31.38 14.04 -0.48
N ARG A 432 32.03 13.57 -1.55
CA ARG A 432 33.48 13.77 -1.76
C ARG A 432 33.69 14.79 -2.87
N ASP A 433 33.61 16.06 -2.49
CA ASP A 433 34.49 17.14 -2.94
C ASP A 433 34.31 18.36 -2.03
#